data_AF-E6LJ50-F1
#
_entry.id   AF-E6LJ50-F1
#
_cell.length_a   1.000
_cell.length_b   1.000
_cell.length_c   1.000
_cell.angle_alpha   90.00
_cell.angle_beta   90.00
_cell.angle_gamma   90.00
#
_symmetry.space_group_name_H-M   'P 1'
#
loop_
_entity.id
_entity.type
_entity.pdbx_description
1 polymer ?
#
loop_
_entity_poly.entity_id
_entity_poly.type
_entity_poly.pdbx_seq_one_letter_code
_entity_poly.pdbx_strand_id
1 'polypeptide(L)'
;MKMKNLGIEKWFVDDGISGTIRDRKALNEMIDYVRDIDTVYVVALDRLSRNTKDLEEIQAKIKAKGATILPLDILEKLGMKDIPSDITSKLIFDIMTVVSSFLC
;
A
#
# COMPACT_ATOMS: atom_id res chain seq x y z
N MET A 1 -3.00 16.67 1.52
CA MET A 1 -2.43 15.85 2.62
C MET A 1 -3.47 14.81 3.05
N LYS A 2 -3.74 13.80 2.21
CA LYS A 2 -4.83 12.81 2.36
C LYS A 2 -4.27 11.44 2.76
N MET A 3 -3.66 11.36 3.94
CA MET A 3 -2.92 10.16 4.36
C MET A 3 -3.23 9.71 5.79
N LYS A 4 -4.16 10.41 6.47
CA LYS A 4 -4.41 10.24 7.90
C LYS A 4 -5.24 8.99 8.29
N ASN A 5 -5.88 8.30 7.34
CA ASN A 5 -6.79 7.18 7.63
C ASN A 5 -6.27 5.78 7.24
N LEU A 6 -5.03 5.67 6.77
CA LEU A 6 -4.49 4.38 6.30
C LEU A 6 -3.84 3.53 7.41
N GLY A 7 -3.82 4.01 8.66
CA GLY A 7 -3.15 3.30 9.75
C GLY A 7 -1.64 3.13 9.53
N ILE A 8 -1.01 4.08 8.82
CA ILE A 8 0.40 4.00 8.47
C ILE A 8 1.25 4.12 9.74
N GLU A 9 1.97 3.03 10.05
CA GLU A 9 2.84 2.94 11.23
C GLU A 9 4.10 3.79 11.07
N LYS A 10 4.69 3.79 9.87
CA LYS A 10 5.96 4.49 9.60
C LYS A 10 6.02 5.09 8.20
N TRP A 11 6.63 6.27 8.14
CA TRP A 11 6.80 7.06 6.93
C TRP A 11 8.25 7.01 6.46
N PHE A 12 8.44 6.75 5.16
CA PHE A 12 9.74 6.82 4.48
C PHE A 12 9.63 7.80 3.33
N VAL A 13 10.49 8.82 3.32
CA VAL A 13 10.43 9.93 2.36
C VAL A 13 11.84 10.17 1.82
N ASP A 14 11.97 10.14 0.50
CA ASP A 14 13.17 10.58 -0.21
C ASP A 14 12.94 12.03 -0.70
N ASP A 15 13.25 13.03 0.12
CA ASP A 15 13.09 14.45 -0.22
C ASP A 15 14.01 14.87 -1.38
N GLY A 16 13.42 15.40 -2.46
CA GLY A 16 14.16 15.97 -3.59
C GLY A 16 14.80 14.96 -4.55
N ILE A 17 14.56 13.66 -4.38
CA ILE A 17 15.12 12.60 -5.22
C ILE A 17 14.11 12.21 -6.31
N SER A 18 14.51 12.34 -7.57
CA SER A 18 13.70 11.90 -8.71
C SER A 18 13.59 10.37 -8.75
N GLY A 19 12.43 9.85 -9.20
CA GLY A 19 12.19 8.42 -9.44
C GLY A 19 13.11 7.77 -10.51
N THR A 20 14.04 8.53 -11.09
CA THR A 20 15.11 8.05 -11.98
C THR A 20 16.35 7.56 -11.21
N ILE A 21 16.54 8.01 -9.96
CA ILE A 21 17.70 7.65 -9.14
C ILE A 21 17.43 6.29 -8.49
N ARG A 22 18.37 5.35 -8.63
CA ARG A 22 18.24 3.98 -8.11
C ARG A 22 18.68 3.81 -6.67
N ASP A 23 19.69 4.58 -6.25
CA ASP A 23 20.22 4.50 -4.89
C ASP A 23 19.45 5.45 -3.99
N ARG A 24 18.46 4.90 -3.29
CA ARG A 24 17.52 5.64 -2.45
C ARG A 24 17.58 5.10 -1.04
N LYS A 25 18.12 5.93 -0.15
CA LYS A 25 18.31 5.55 1.25
C LYS A 25 16.99 5.23 1.92
N ALA A 26 15.94 6.05 1.74
CA ALA A 26 14.66 5.80 2.41
C ALA A 26 13.93 4.58 1.82
N LEU A 27 14.01 4.34 0.52
CA LEU A 27 13.46 3.13 -0.11
C LEU A 27 14.13 1.86 0.42
N ASN A 28 15.46 1.84 0.52
CA ASN A 28 16.18 0.69 1.05
C ASN A 28 15.85 0.45 2.53
N GLU A 29 15.82 1.52 3.35
CA GLU A 29 15.40 1.44 4.75
C GLU A 29 13.95 0.94 4.89
N MET A 30 13.06 1.34 3.99
CA MET A 30 11.68 0.84 3.96
C MET A 30 11.63 -0.64 3.62
N ILE A 31 12.35 -1.09 2.58
CA ILE A 31 12.43 -2.51 2.23
C ILE A 31 12.94 -3.31 3.44
N ASP A 32 13.94 -2.81 4.17
CA ASP A 32 14.48 -3.46 5.37
C ASP A 32 13.55 -3.45 6.57
N TYR A 33 12.70 -2.44 6.70
CA TYR A 33 11.70 -2.36 7.76
C TYR A 33 10.53 -3.33 7.56
N VAL A 34 10.11 -3.52 6.32
CA VAL A 34 8.93 -4.31 5.93
C VAL A 34 9.10 -5.80 6.27
N ARG A 35 8.04 -6.37 6.86
CA ARG A 35 7.92 -7.77 7.28
C ARG A 35 6.90 -8.54 6.42
N ASP A 36 6.79 -9.84 6.67
CA ASP A 36 5.77 -10.68 6.05
C ASP A 36 4.36 -10.17 6.37
N ILE A 37 3.47 -10.19 5.36
CA ILE A 37 2.06 -9.71 5.44
C ILE A 37 1.91 -8.17 5.53
N ASP A 38 3.01 -7.39 5.50
CA ASP A 38 2.91 -5.93 5.49
C ASP A 38 2.41 -5.38 4.14
N THR A 39 1.76 -4.21 4.20
CA THR A 39 1.32 -3.45 3.04
C THR A 39 2.05 -2.12 2.94
N VAL A 40 2.80 -1.95 1.86
CA VAL A 40 3.53 -0.73 1.53
C VAL A 40 2.67 0.16 0.66
N TYR A 41 2.26 1.32 1.19
CA TYR A 41 1.56 2.34 0.41
C TYR A 41 2.55 3.28 -0.27
N VAL A 42 2.37 3.49 -1.58
CA VAL A 42 3.17 4.46 -2.35
C VAL A 42 2.26 5.53 -2.93
N VAL A 43 2.72 6.78 -2.96
CA VAL A 43 1.92 7.92 -3.45
C VAL A 43 1.48 7.70 -4.90
N ALA A 44 2.41 7.30 -5.76
CA ALA A 44 2.13 6.92 -7.14
C ALA A 44 3.26 6.05 -7.70
N LEU A 45 2.93 5.15 -8.63
CA LEU A 45 3.94 4.28 -9.26
C LEU A 45 4.99 5.06 -10.06
N ASP A 46 4.59 6.13 -10.74
CA ASP A 46 5.50 6.97 -11.54
C ASP A 46 6.47 7.80 -10.68
N ARG A 47 6.16 7.95 -9.39
CA ARG A 47 7.05 8.53 -8.38
C ARG A 47 7.98 7.48 -7.78
N LEU A 48 7.57 6.22 -7.73
CA LEU A 48 8.42 5.11 -7.29
C LEU A 48 9.47 4.76 -8.34
N SER A 49 9.13 4.69 -9.62
CA SER A 49 10.12 4.52 -10.68
C SER A 49 9.62 5.01 -12.04
N ARG A 50 10.52 5.58 -12.84
CA ARG A 50 10.27 5.91 -14.25
C ARG A 50 10.62 4.77 -15.22
N ASN A 51 11.15 3.65 -14.72
CA ASN A 51 11.60 2.51 -15.52
C ASN A 51 10.84 1.25 -15.10
N THR A 52 10.21 0.56 -16.05
CA THR A 52 9.43 -0.66 -15.78
C THR A 52 10.26 -1.77 -15.14
N LYS A 53 11.52 -1.98 -15.58
CA LYS A 53 12.40 -3.01 -15.01
C LYS A 53 12.75 -2.72 -13.55
N ASP A 54 13.01 -1.45 -13.25
CA ASP A 54 13.34 -0.99 -11.90
C ASP A 54 12.12 -1.14 -10.96
N LEU A 55 10.92 -0.85 -11.46
CA LEU A 55 9.68 -1.11 -10.74
C LEU A 55 9.47 -2.60 -10.46
N GLU A 56 9.71 -3.47 -11.44
CA GLU A 56 9.62 -4.92 -11.29
C GLU A 56 10.62 -5.45 -10.26
N GLU A 57 11.86 -4.95 -10.27
CA GLU A 57 12.89 -5.31 -9.29
C GLU A 57 12.48 -4.91 -7.86
N ILE A 58 11.94 -3.70 -7.66
CA ILE A 58 11.45 -3.22 -6.36
C ILE A 58 10.28 -4.10 -5.90
N GLN A 59 9.32 -4.40 -6.78
CA GLN A 59 8.21 -5.28 -6.47
C GLN A 59 8.68 -6.69 -6.11
N ALA A 60 9.66 -7.24 -6.82
CA ALA A 60 10.20 -8.56 -6.53
C ALA A 60 10.86 -8.61 -5.15
N LYS A 61 11.64 -7.59 -4.77
CA LYS A 61 12.26 -7.50 -3.43
C LYS A 61 11.22 -7.47 -2.32
N ILE A 62 10.14 -6.71 -2.49
CA ILE A 62 9.08 -6.58 -1.48
C ILE A 62 8.25 -7.87 -1.39
N LYS A 63 7.90 -8.47 -2.53
CA LYS A 63 7.22 -9.78 -2.57
C LYS A 63 8.07 -10.90 -1.98
N ALA A 64 9.38 -10.88 -2.17
CA ALA A 64 10.30 -11.85 -1.58
C ALA A 64 10.31 -11.78 -0.04
N LYS A 65 9.93 -10.64 0.55
CA LYS A 65 9.71 -10.48 1.99
C LYS A 65 8.27 -10.82 2.43
N GLY A 66 7.40 -11.22 1.50
CA GLY A 66 6.00 -11.54 1.77
C GLY A 66 5.08 -10.33 1.94
N ALA A 67 5.54 -9.14 1.55
CA ALA A 67 4.79 -7.91 1.61
C ALA A 67 4.20 -7.50 0.26
N THR A 68 3.21 -6.60 0.29
CA THR A 68 2.49 -6.12 -0.89
C THR A 68 2.67 -4.62 -1.08
N ILE A 69 2.75 -4.15 -2.34
CA ILE A 69 2.78 -2.71 -2.66
C ILE A 69 1.42 -2.29 -3.18
N LEU A 70 0.87 -1.20 -2.64
CA LEU A 70 -0.37 -0.57 -3.09
C LEU A 70 -0.15 0.90 -3.49
N PRO A 71 -0.36 1.25 -4.77
CA PRO A 71 -0.29 2.63 -5.22
C PRO A 71 -1.57 3.40 -4.92
N LEU A 72 -1.44 4.47 -4.14
CA LEU A 72 -2.54 5.31 -3.69
C LEU A 72 -3.21 6.05 -4.84
N ASP A 73 -2.46 6.52 -5.84
CA ASP A 73 -3.04 7.22 -6.99
C ASP A 73 -4.00 6.34 -7.80
N ILE A 74 -3.73 5.04 -7.90
CA ILE A 74 -4.62 4.08 -8.56
C ILE A 74 -5.85 3.81 -7.69
N LEU A 75 -5.66 3.61 -6.39
CA LEU A 75 -6.76 3.39 -5.46
C LEU A 75 -7.73 4.59 -5.45
N GLU A 76 -7.21 5.82 -5.44
CA GLU A 76 -8.02 7.03 -5.56
C GLU A 76 -8.79 7.08 -6.89
N LYS A 77 -8.15 6.76 -8.01
CA LYS A 77 -8.79 6.73 -9.34
C LYS A 77 -9.90 5.68 -9.44
N LEU A 78 -9.75 4.57 -8.73
CA LEU A 78 -10.77 3.51 -8.65
C LEU A 78 -11.89 3.83 -7.65
N GLY A 79 -11.88 5.00 -7.01
CA GLY A 79 -12.89 5.40 -6.03
C GLY A 79 -12.76 4.68 -4.68
N MET A 80 -11.66 3.96 -4.48
CA MET A 80 -11.33 3.25 -3.24
C MET A 80 -10.65 4.22 -2.27
N LYS A 81 -11.42 5.18 -1.74
CA LYS A 81 -10.91 6.27 -0.91
C LYS A 81 -10.69 5.86 0.56
N ASP A 82 -11.27 4.74 1.00
CA ASP A 82 -11.36 4.34 2.41
C ASP A 82 -11.21 2.81 2.62
N ILE A 83 -10.01 2.23 2.45
CA ILE A 83 -9.77 0.80 2.76
C ILE A 83 -8.44 0.67 3.50
N PRO A 84 -8.45 0.34 4.81
CA PRO A 84 -8.55 -1.06 5.23
C PRO A 84 -9.39 -1.38 6.50
N SER A 85 -10.18 -0.46 7.06
CA SER A 85 -11.12 -0.79 8.15
C SER A 85 -12.57 -0.96 7.67
N ASP A 86 -13.00 -0.15 6.71
CA ASP A 86 -14.43 -0.03 6.38
C ASP A 86 -14.94 -1.12 5.45
N ILE A 87 -14.16 -1.59 4.47
CA ILE A 87 -14.61 -2.71 3.62
C ILE A 87 -14.64 -4.02 4.39
N THR A 88 -13.65 -4.26 5.25
CA THR A 88 -13.61 -5.44 6.13
C THR A 88 -14.77 -5.40 7.12
N SER A 89 -15.01 -4.25 7.75
CA SER A 89 -16.16 -4.06 8.66
C SER A 89 -17.50 -4.15 7.93
N LYS A 90 -17.60 -3.58 6.72
CA LYS A 90 -18.80 -3.66 5.87
C LYS A 90 -19.07 -5.08 5.41
N LEU A 91 -18.04 -5.82 4.99
CA LEU A 91 -18.17 -7.22 4.60
C LEU A 91 -18.59 -8.08 5.80
N ILE A 92 -17.97 -7.89 6.96
CA ILE A 92 -18.37 -8.56 8.21
C ILE A 92 -19.81 -8.20 8.57
N PHE A 93 -20.19 -6.93 8.47
CA PHE A 93 -21.55 -6.46 8.77
C PHE A 93 -22.59 -7.03 7.80
N ASP A 94 -22.29 -7.09 6.51
CA ASP A 94 -23.15 -7.66 5.48
C ASP A 94 -23.33 -9.17 5.71
N ILE A 95 -22.26 -9.89 6.02
CA ILE A 95 -22.31 -11.32 6.39
C ILE A 95 -23.14 -11.52 7.66
N MET A 96 -22.90 -10.72 8.71
CA MET A 96 -23.65 -10.80 9.97
C MET A 96 -25.13 -10.51 9.79
N THR A 97 -25.49 -9.52 8.96
CA THR A 97 -26.90 -9.19 8.66
C THR A 97 -27.61 -10.35 7.99
N VAL A 98 -26.95 -10.99 7.02
CA VAL A 98 -27.47 -12.19 6.35
C VAL A 98 -27.63 -13.33 7.36
N VAL A 99 -26.62 -13.62 8.18
CA VAL A 99 -26.68 -14.68 9.20
C VAL A 99 -27.80 -14.44 10.22
N SER A 100 -27.95 -13.20 10.71
CA SER A 100 -29.04 -12.84 11.63
C SER A 100 -30.42 -13.00 11.01
N SER A 101 -30.57 -12.78 9.69
CA SER A 101 -31.85 -12.99 8.99
C SER A 101 -32.28 -14.47 8.90
N PHE A 102 -31.35 -15.41 9.10
CA PHE A 102 -31.64 -16.85 9.12
C PHE A 102 -31.82 -17.43 10.53
N LEU A 103 -31.44 -16.68 11.58
CA LEU A 103 -31.46 -17.13 12.98
C LEU A 103 -32.61 -16.53 13.81
N CYS A 104 -33.47 -15.74 13.19
CA CYS A 104 -34.65 -15.13 13.79
C CYS A 104 -35.91 -15.57 13.02
#